data_AF-A0AAE0QJF6-F1
#
_entry.id   AF-A0AAE0QJF6-F1
#
_cell.length_a   1.000
_cell.length_b   1.000
_cell.length_c   1.000
_cell.angle_alpha   90.00
_cell.angle_beta   90.00
_cell.angle_gamma   90.00
#
_symmetry.space_group_name_H-M   'P 1'
#
loop_
_entity.id
_entity.type
_entity.pdbx_description
1 polymer ?
#
loop_
_entity_poly.entity_id
_entity_poly.type
_entity_poly.pdbx_seq_one_letter_code
_entity_poly.pdbx_strand_id
1 'polypeptide(L)' 'MLYGLETVSLRKRQESELEVAELKMLKFSLGVTRLDRIRNEYIRGTAHVGHMGDKVRETRLRWFGHVQRREIERKRTGIR' A
#
# COMPACT_ATOMS: atom_id res chain seq x y z
N MET A 1 7.99 -2.97 -4.20
CA MET A 1 8.27 -1.73 -3.47
C MET A 1 7.60 -1.62 -2.09
N LEU A 2 6.67 -2.49 -1.67
CA LEU A 2 5.97 -2.34 -0.37
C LEU A 2 6.72 -2.92 0.85
N TYR A 3 7.75 -3.73 0.65
CA TYR A 3 8.48 -4.40 1.75
C TYR A 3 9.13 -3.41 2.74
N GLY A 4 9.58 -2.24 2.27
CA GLY A 4 10.15 -1.20 3.15
C GLY A 4 9.11 -0.36 3.90
N LEU A 5 7.82 -0.51 3.56
CA LEU A 5 6.73 0.28 4.15
C LEU A 5 6.12 -0.38 5.40
N GLU A 6 6.51 -1.61 5.70
CA GLU A 6 6.01 -2.38 6.85
C GLU A 6 6.60 -1.88 8.18
N THR A 7 7.85 -1.41 8.13
CA THR A 7 8.66 -1.02 9.30
C THR A 7 8.79 0.49 9.49
N VAL A 8 8.36 1.29 8.50
CA VAL A 8 8.45 2.75 8.52
C VAL A 8 7.06 3.36 8.78
N SER A 9 6.99 4.38 9.63
CA SER A 9 5.77 5.17 9.81
C SER A 9 5.47 6.00 8.56
N LEU A 10 4.58 5.53 7.71
CA LEU A 10 4.08 6.32 6.58
C LEU A 10 3.26 7.51 7.08
N ARG A 11 3.72 8.71 6.75
CA ARG A 11 2.95 9.95 6.96
C ARG A 11 1.90 10.09 5.86
N LYS A 12 0.81 10.83 6.13
CA LYS A 12 -0.26 11.11 5.15
C LYS A 12 0.24 11.66 3.81
N ARG A 13 1.32 12.45 3.85
CA ARG A 13 2.00 12.94 2.65
C ARG A 13 2.57 11.81 1.79
N GLN A 14 3.23 10.84 2.40
CA GLN A 14 3.85 9.71 1.70
C GLN A 14 2.79 8.79 1.11
N GLU A 15 1.65 8.58 1.81
CA GLU A 15 0.50 7.87 1.25
C GLU A 15 -0.01 8.57 -0.02
N SER A 16 -0.13 9.90 0.00
CA SER A 16 -0.57 10.69 -1.15
C SER A 16 0.42 10.63 -2.32
N GLU A 17 1.73 10.68 -2.04
CA GLU A 17 2.78 10.54 -3.05
C GLU A 17 2.74 9.15 -3.72
N LEU A 18 2.48 8.09 -2.96
CA LEU A 18 2.32 6.73 -3.48
C LEU A 18 1.08 6.59 -4.37
N GLU A 19 -0.05 7.21 -4.00
CA GLU A 19 -1.26 7.21 -4.84
C GLU A 19 -1.05 7.95 -6.17
N VAL A 20 -0.30 9.05 -6.15
CA VAL A 20 0.06 9.79 -7.38
C VAL A 20 0.97 8.95 -8.27
N ALA A 21 1.97 8.28 -7.68
CA ALA A 21 2.88 7.39 -8.40
C ALA A 21 2.11 6.22 -9.05
N GLU A 22 1.22 5.57 -8.30
CA GLU A 22 0.33 4.52 -8.79
C GLU A 22 -0.49 5.00 -9.99
N LEU A 23 -1.21 6.12 -9.86
CA LEU A 23 -2.05 6.64 -10.95
C LEU A 23 -1.22 7.01 -12.19
N LYS A 24 0.00 7.52 -12.01
CA LYS A 24 0.90 7.83 -13.12
C LYS A 24 1.34 6.55 -13.83
N MET A 25 1.66 5.49 -13.10
CA MET A 25 2.01 4.18 -13.65
C MET A 25 0.82 3.54 -14.38
N LEU A 26 -0.38 3.59 -13.80
CA LEU A 26 -1.60 3.05 -14.42
C LEU A 26 -1.93 3.78 -15.72
N LYS A 27 -1.89 5.12 -15.73
CA LYS A 27 -2.07 5.92 -16.94
C LYS A 27 -1.07 5.56 -18.02
N PHE A 28 0.21 5.41 -17.66
CA PHE A 28 1.25 5.00 -18.59
C PHE A 28 0.97 3.60 -19.18
N SER A 29 0.61 2.63 -18.34
CA SER A 29 0.33 1.26 -18.78
C SER A 29 -0.89 1.14 -19.70
N LEU A 30 -1.90 2.00 -19.50
CA LEU A 30 -3.13 2.04 -20.29
C LEU A 30 -3.04 2.99 -21.49
N GLY A 31 -1.90 3.66 -21.70
CA GLY A 31 -1.73 4.66 -22.76
C GLY A 31 -2.59 5.92 -22.58
N VAL A 32 -3.13 6.15 -21.38
CA VAL A 32 -4.02 7.28 -21.08
C VAL A 32 -3.18 8.51 -20.81
N THR A 33 -3.45 9.56 -21.58
CA THR A 33 -2.80 10.85 -21.47
C THR A 33 -3.65 11.84 -20.66
N ARG A 34 -3.10 13.02 -20.37
CA ARG A 34 -3.88 14.10 -19.72
C ARG A 34 -4.97 14.67 -20.63
N LEU A 35 -4.87 14.48 -21.95
CA LEU A 35 -5.83 15.00 -22.93
C LEU A 35 -7.15 14.24 -22.90
N ASP A 36 -7.11 12.95 -22.55
CA ASP A 36 -8.28 12.09 -22.50
C ASP A 36 -9.26 12.48 -21.37
N ARG A 37 -8.81 13.30 -20.40
CA ARG A 37 -9.61 13.82 -19.27
C ARG A 37 -10.42 12.74 -18.53
N ILE A 38 -9.93 11.50 -18.55
CA ILE A 38 -10.56 10.36 -17.90
C ILE A 38 -10.43 10.50 -16.38
N ARG A 39 -11.53 10.25 -15.67
CA ARG A 39 -11.56 10.22 -14.19
C ARG A 39 -10.62 9.14 -13.66
N ASN A 40 -9.89 9.46 -12.58
CA ASN A 40 -8.96 8.53 -11.94
C ASN A 40 -9.65 7.24 -11.44
N GLU A 41 -10.92 7.32 -11.04
CA GLU A 41 -11.73 6.17 -10.63
C GLU A 41 -11.94 5.17 -11.78
N TYR A 42 -12.16 5.67 -13.00
CA TYR A 42 -12.34 4.82 -14.18
C TYR A 42 -11.03 4.13 -14.56
N ILE A 43 -9.89 4.82 -14.42
CA ILE A 43 -8.56 4.23 -14.64
C ILE A 43 -8.30 3.09 -13.66
N ARG A 44 -8.61 3.29 -12.37
CA ARG A 44 -8.49 2.23 -11.35
C ARG A 44 -9.45 1.07 -11.60
N GLY A 45 -10.70 1.36 -11.96
CA GLY A 45 -11.70 0.34 -12.30
C GLY A 45 -11.28 -0.51 -13.51
N THR A 46 -10.77 0.13 -14.57
CA THR A 46 -10.27 -0.57 -15.77
C THR A 46 -9.09 -1.48 -15.44
N ALA A 47 -8.16 -1.01 -14.59
CA ALA A 47 -7.02 -1.79 -14.15
C ALA A 47 -7.38 -2.85 -13.07
N HIS A 48 -8.60 -2.85 -12.54
CA HIS A 48 -9.03 -3.66 -11.40
C HIS A 48 -8.11 -3.49 -10.16
N VAL A 49 -7.56 -2.28 -9.98
CA VAL A 49 -6.64 -1.96 -8.88
C VAL A 49 -7.40 -1.20 -7.79
N GLY A 50 -7.39 -1.75 -6.58
CA GLY A 50 -7.89 -1.09 -5.37
C GLY A 50 -7.01 0.10 -4.95
N HIS A 51 -7.46 0.90 -3.99
CA HIS A 51 -6.67 2.05 -3.54
C HIS A 51 -5.35 1.59 -2.90
N MET A 52 -4.23 2.20 -3.30
CA MET A 52 -2.92 1.96 -2.68
C MET A 52 -2.94 2.12 -1.15
N GLY A 53 -3.73 3.08 -0.63
CA GLY A 53 -3.92 3.28 0.80
C GLY A 53 -4.48 2.06 1.54
N ASP A 54 -5.35 1.27 0.90
CA ASP A 54 -5.89 0.05 1.51
C ASP A 54 -4.82 -1.05 1.56
N LYS A 55 -4.00 -1.15 0.52
CA LYS A 55 -2.87 -2.10 0.48
C LYS A 55 -1.80 -1.77 1.52
N VAL A 56 -1.50 -0.48 1.69
CA VAL A 56 -0.62 0.02 2.76
C VAL A 56 -1.20 -0.35 4.13
N ARG A 57 -2.50 -0.11 4.35
CA ARG A 57 -3.18 -0.46 5.60
C ARG A 57 -3.13 -1.95 5.89
N GLU A 58 -3.44 -2.79 4.91
CA GLU A 58 -3.39 -4.25 5.03
C GLU A 58 -1.99 -4.73 5.42
N THR A 59 -0.96 -4.21 4.74
CA THR A 59 0.43 -4.58 4.98
C THR A 59 0.85 -4.21 6.40
N ARG A 60 0.44 -3.04 6.89
CA ARG A 60 0.69 -2.60 8.27
C ARG A 60 0.03 -3.50 9.31
N LEU A 61 -1.22 -3.91 9.07
CA LEU A 61 -1.94 -4.84 9.94
C LEU A 61 -1.27 -6.22 9.97
N ARG A 62 -0.79 -6.68 8.81
CA ARG A 62 -0.04 -7.94 8.70
C ARG A 62 1.25 -7.91 9.52
N TRP A 63 2.00 -6.81 9.45
CA TRP A 63 3.21 -6.59 10.27
C TRP A 63 2.87 -6.57 11.76
N PHE A 64 1.83 -5.83 12.16
CA PHE A 64 1.39 -5.78 13.55
C PHE A 64 1.04 -7.18 14.09
N GLY A 65 0.31 -7.98 13.31
CA GLY A 65 0.02 -9.37 13.65
C GLY A 65 1.29 -10.24 13.75
N HIS A 66 2.32 -10.00 12.94
CA HIS A 66 3.61 -10.68 13.06
C HIS A 66 4.30 -10.34 14.39
N VAL A 67 4.33 -9.06 14.77
CA VAL A 67 4.91 -8.63 16.05
C VAL A 67 4.20 -9.27 17.23
N GLN A 68 2.85 -9.30 17.23
CA GLN A 68 2.08 -9.96 18.28
C GLN A 68 2.39 -11.45 18.38
N ARG A 69 2.47 -12.16 17.24
CA ARG A 69 2.81 -13.60 17.24
C ARG A 69 4.20 -13.85 17.82
N ARG A 70 5.21 -13.04 17.46
CA ARG A 70 6.54 -13.13 18.06
C ARG A 70 6.51 -12.93 19.57
N GLU A 71 5.73 -11.97 20.07
CA GLU A 71 5.64 -11.72 21.51
C GLU A 71 5.00 -12.90 22.25
N ILE A 72 3.96 -13.49 21.67
CA ILE A 72 3.30 -14.70 22.19
C ILE A 72 4.28 -15.87 22.19
N GLU A 73 5.03 -16.09 21.10
CA GLU A 73 6.06 -17.14 21.02
C GLU A 73 7.17 -16.94 22.05
N ARG A 74 7.64 -15.70 22.24
CA ARG A 74 8.66 -15.35 23.26
C ARG A 74 8.16 -15.66 24.67
N LYS A 75 6.91 -15.32 24.98
CA LYS A 75 6.28 -15.64 26.28
C LYS A 75 6.08 -17.15 26.47
N ARG A 76 5.83 -17.90 25.40
CA ARG A 76 5.67 -19.37 25.42
C ARG A 76 6.97 -20.14 25.60
N THR A 77 8.07 -19.66 25.00
CA THR A 77 9.38 -20.33 25.06
C THR A 77 10.17 -19.99 26.33
N GLY A 78 9.70 -19.06 27.17
CA GLY A 78 10.29 -18.83 28.50
C GLY A 78 11.74 -18.34 28.47
N ILE A 79 12.19 -17.71 27.39
CA ILE A 79 13.53 -17.10 27.33
C ILE A 79 13.41 -15.65 27.82
N ARG A 80 13.91 -15.45 29.03
CA ARG A 80 14.04 -14.17 29.74
C ARG A 80 14.97 -13.23 28.95
#